data_AF-A0A0N0N573-F1
#
_entry.id   AF-A0A0N0N573-F1
#
_cell.length_a   1.000
_cell.length_b   1.000
_cell.length_c   1.000
_cell.angle_alpha   90.00
_cell.angle_beta   90.00
_cell.angle_gamma   90.00
#
_symmetry.space_group_name_H-M   'P 1'
#
loop_
_entity.id
_entity.type
_entity.pdbx_description
1 polymer ?
#
loop_
_entity_poly.entity_id
_entity_poly.type
_entity_poly.pdbx_seq_one_letter_code
_entity_poly.pdbx_strand_id
1 'polypeptide(L)'
;MHMEIDPVSAWERLRASRSKRPGRATAGARAKTYSTALEQAQQMFRAAQEVGPQTRPLLVFYGLSQAGRAIAASAVDLKGESWNLFSHGIKASGFDKDFADIELRTTPREALAASYG
;
A
#
# COMPACT_ATOMS: atom_id res chain seq x y z
N MET A 1 -12.06 -12.49 9.35
CA MET A 1 -13.16 -11.61 8.88
C MET A 1 -12.83 -11.18 7.46
N HIS A 2 -13.41 -11.81 6.44
CA HIS A 2 -13.25 -11.35 5.06
C HIS A 2 -14.07 -10.08 4.88
N MET A 3 -13.41 -8.96 4.59
CA MET A 3 -14.08 -7.72 4.23
C MET A 3 -13.94 -7.54 2.73
N GLU A 4 -15.02 -7.79 1.99
CA GLU A 4 -15.08 -7.38 0.59
C GLU A 4 -15.25 -5.86 0.56
N ILE A 5 -14.17 -5.15 0.27
CA ILE A 5 -14.19 -3.71 0.03
C ILE A 5 -13.96 -3.52 -1.46
N ASP A 6 -14.86 -2.81 -2.14
CA ASP A 6 -14.58 -2.40 -3.50
C ASP A 6 -13.38 -1.42 -3.52
N PRO A 7 -12.56 -1.41 -4.60
CA PRO A 7 -11.36 -0.58 -4.65
C PRO A 7 -11.63 0.93 -4.47
N VAL A 8 -12.80 1.42 -4.86
CA VAL A 8 -13.17 2.84 -4.73
C VAL A 8 -13.38 3.18 -3.26
N SER A 9 -14.22 2.42 -2.56
CA SER A 9 -14.44 2.55 -1.11
C SER A 9 -13.15 2.39 -0.32
N ALA A 10 -12.26 1.47 -0.73
CA ALA A 10 -10.95 1.32 -0.11
C ALA A 10 -10.12 2.61 -0.23
N TRP A 11 -10.09 3.21 -1.43
CA TRP A 11 -9.39 4.46 -1.68
C TRP A 11 -10.01 5.66 -0.98
N GLU A 12 -11.33 5.69 -0.80
CA GLU A 12 -12.02 6.74 -0.05
C GLU A 12 -11.65 6.69 1.43
N ARG A 13 -11.67 5.49 2.03
CA ARG A 13 -11.25 5.28 3.42
C ARG A 13 -9.79 5.68 3.65
N LEU A 14 -8.89 5.24 2.76
CA LEU A 14 -7.47 5.63 2.78
C LEU A 14 -7.27 7.13 2.56
N ARG A 15 -8.06 7.76 1.67
CA ARG A 15 -7.99 9.20 1.48
C ARG A 15 -8.44 9.96 2.72
N ALA A 16 -9.53 9.54 3.34
CA ALA A 16 -10.05 10.13 4.57
C ALA A 16 -9.06 10.01 5.73
N SER A 17 -8.31 8.91 5.84
CA SER A 17 -7.32 8.74 6.91
C SER A 17 -6.14 9.71 6.84
N ARG A 18 -5.95 10.46 5.74
CA ARG A 18 -4.94 11.53 5.68
C ARG A 18 -5.22 12.69 6.63
N SER A 19 -6.49 12.95 6.96
CA SER A 19 -6.87 13.98 7.94
C SER A 19 -6.72 13.48 9.37
N LYS A 20 -7.12 12.24 9.65
CA LYS A 20 -6.97 11.55 10.94
C LYS A 20 -6.02 10.36 10.80
N ARG A 21 -4.72 10.67 10.79
CA ARG A 21 -3.64 9.73 10.54
C ARG A 21 -3.53 8.67 11.65
N PRO A 22 -3.39 7.37 11.31
CA PRO A 22 -3.38 6.29 12.29
C PRO A 22 -2.02 6.09 12.97
N GLY A 23 -2.05 5.41 14.11
CA GLY A 23 -0.86 4.91 14.81
C GLY A 23 0.12 6.02 15.19
N ARG A 24 1.40 5.84 14.85
CA ARG A 24 2.46 6.83 15.15
C ARG A 24 2.58 7.98 14.15
N ALA A 25 1.71 8.02 13.13
CA ALA A 25 1.71 9.08 12.13
C ALA A 25 0.90 10.32 12.55
N THR A 26 0.68 10.55 13.86
CA THR A 26 -0.16 11.66 14.36
C THR A 26 0.53 13.02 14.29
N ALA A 27 1.86 13.09 14.33
CA ALA A 27 2.62 14.34 14.29
C ALA A 27 4.02 14.21 13.63
N GLY A 28 4.69 15.35 13.44
CA GLY A 28 6.10 15.44 13.03
C GLY A 28 6.41 14.86 11.64
N ALA A 29 7.61 14.30 11.50
CA ALA A 29 8.07 13.75 10.23
C ALA A 29 7.22 12.56 9.75
N ARG A 30 6.78 11.68 10.66
CA ARG A 30 5.89 10.55 10.35
C ARG A 30 4.55 11.01 9.78
N ALA A 31 3.96 12.06 10.34
CA ALA A 31 2.74 12.67 9.82
C ALA A 31 2.89 13.12 8.36
N LYS A 32 3.96 13.86 8.08
CA LYS A 32 4.26 14.36 6.74
C LYS A 32 4.47 13.21 5.76
N THR A 33 5.28 12.23 6.14
CA THR A 33 5.55 11.04 5.32
C THR A 33 4.27 10.26 5.03
N TYR A 34 3.41 10.02 6.02
CA TYR A 34 2.15 9.31 5.81
C TYR A 34 1.26 10.00 4.77
N SER A 35 1.00 11.31 4.95
CA SER A 35 0.10 12.04 4.06
C SER A 35 0.63 12.10 2.64
N THR A 36 1.91 12.46 2.47
CA THR A 36 2.52 12.60 1.13
C THR A 36 2.66 11.25 0.44
N ALA A 37 3.11 10.22 1.15
CA ALA A 37 3.30 8.90 0.53
C ALA A 37 1.95 8.26 0.15
N LEU A 38 0.92 8.38 0.98
CA LEU A 38 -0.39 7.83 0.64
C LEU A 38 -1.05 8.53 -0.55
N GLU A 39 -0.84 9.84 -0.68
CA GLU A 39 -1.26 10.61 -1.85
C GLU A 39 -0.54 10.17 -3.13
N GLN A 40 0.78 10.07 -3.08
CA GLN A 40 1.59 9.63 -4.22
C GLN A 40 1.24 8.20 -4.63
N ALA A 41 1.00 7.29 -3.68
CA ALA A 41 0.54 5.94 -3.96
C ALA A 41 -0.77 5.97 -4.77
N GLN A 42 -1.78 6.72 -4.30
CA GLN A 42 -3.06 6.86 -5.01
C GLN A 42 -2.88 7.40 -6.43
N GLN A 43 -2.06 8.44 -6.60
CA GLN A 43 -1.83 9.06 -7.91
C GLN A 43 -1.13 8.09 -8.87
N MET A 44 -0.12 7.36 -8.40
CA MET A 44 0.62 6.38 -9.22
C MET A 44 -0.26 5.20 -9.62
N PHE A 45 -1.09 4.67 -8.72
CA PHE A 45 -2.03 3.59 -9.06
C PHE A 45 -3.14 4.03 -10.02
N ARG A 46 -3.58 5.28 -9.96
CA ARG A 46 -4.48 5.85 -10.96
C ARG A 46 -3.78 6.01 -12.30
N ALA A 47 -2.59 6.62 -12.32
CA ALA A 47 -1.81 6.79 -13.54
C ALA A 47 -1.46 5.45 -14.20
N ALA A 48 -1.20 4.40 -13.42
CA ALA A 48 -0.93 3.05 -13.91
C ALA A 48 -2.09 2.46 -14.74
N GLN A 49 -3.33 2.85 -14.46
CA GLN A 49 -4.50 2.43 -15.24
C GLN A 49 -4.57 3.11 -16.60
N GLU A 50 -4.08 4.34 -16.70
CA GLU A 50 -4.15 5.17 -17.91
C GLU A 50 -2.98 4.92 -18.88
N VAL A 51 -1.80 4.57 -18.36
CA VAL A 51 -0.61 4.41 -19.21
C VAL A 51 -0.56 3.04 -19.91
N GLY A 52 0.23 2.99 -20.99
CA GLY A 52 0.53 1.77 -21.73
C GLY A 52 1.27 0.70 -20.90
N PRO A 53 1.23 -0.56 -21.35
CA PRO A 53 1.70 -1.71 -20.58
C PRO A 53 3.20 -1.67 -20.26
N GLN A 54 4.02 -0.94 -21.02
CA GLN A 54 5.45 -0.80 -20.78
C GLN A 54 5.75 0.10 -19.58
N THR A 55 4.97 1.15 -19.38
CA THR A 55 5.17 2.13 -18.28
C THR A 55 4.43 1.73 -17.00
N ARG A 56 3.32 1.00 -17.14
CA ARG A 56 2.46 0.58 -16.03
C ARG A 56 3.22 -0.08 -14.86
N PRO A 57 4.14 -1.04 -15.08
CA PRO A 57 4.85 -1.69 -13.98
C PRO A 57 5.68 -0.73 -13.13
N LEU A 58 6.27 0.32 -13.73
CA LEU A 58 7.04 1.33 -13.00
C LEU A 58 6.14 2.10 -12.04
N LEU A 59 4.97 2.53 -12.51
CA LEU A 59 4.00 3.26 -11.67
C LEU A 59 3.44 2.37 -10.56
N VAL A 60 3.17 1.10 -10.84
CA VAL A 60 2.74 0.14 -9.81
C VAL A 60 3.84 -0.06 -8.77
N PHE A 61 5.10 -0.24 -9.20
CA PHE A 61 6.24 -0.41 -8.29
C PHE A 61 6.44 0.79 -7.37
N TYR A 62 6.42 2.00 -7.92
CA TYR A 62 6.56 3.21 -7.10
C TYR A 62 5.32 3.47 -6.25
N GLY A 63 4.11 3.15 -6.75
CA GLY A 63 2.87 3.25 -5.99
C GLY A 63 2.88 2.36 -4.76
N LEU A 64 3.31 1.10 -4.92
CA LEU A 64 3.54 0.17 -3.81
C LEU A 64 4.59 0.71 -2.85
N SER A 65 5.73 1.19 -3.36
CA SER A 65 6.80 1.76 -2.54
C SER A 65 6.30 2.91 -1.65
N GLN A 66 5.45 3.78 -2.19
CA GLN A 66 4.84 4.87 -1.41
C GLN A 66 3.79 4.37 -0.42
N ALA A 67 2.99 3.36 -0.78
CA ALA A 67 2.06 2.73 0.16
C ALA A 67 2.80 2.12 1.37
N GLY A 68 3.93 1.43 1.13
CA GLY A 68 4.76 0.88 2.21
C GLY A 68 5.36 1.95 3.12
N ARG A 69 5.74 3.11 2.58
CA ARG A 69 6.19 4.26 3.38
C ARG A 69 5.08 4.81 4.28
N ALA A 70 3.85 4.88 3.77
CA ALA A 70 2.71 5.28 4.60
C ALA A 70 2.46 4.27 5.73
N ILE A 71 2.50 2.97 5.44
CA ILE A 71 2.36 1.90 6.45
C ILE A 71 3.48 1.99 7.50
N ALA A 72 4.73 2.13 7.08
CA ALA A 72 5.87 2.24 8.00
C ALA A 72 5.77 3.49 8.90
N ALA A 73 5.33 4.62 8.35
CA ALA A 73 5.15 5.85 9.10
C ALA A 73 4.08 5.71 10.20
N SER A 74 2.98 5.00 9.94
CA SER A 74 1.92 4.77 10.91
C SER A 74 2.20 3.60 11.87
N ALA A 75 3.11 2.69 11.53
CA ALA A 75 3.41 1.50 12.32
C ALA A 75 3.80 1.82 13.76
N VAL A 76 3.11 1.16 14.70
CA VAL A 76 3.31 1.30 16.15
C VAL A 76 4.56 0.58 16.63
N ASP A 77 4.90 -0.56 16.02
CA ASP A 77 6.01 -1.40 16.46
C ASP A 77 7.37 -0.94 15.95
N LEU A 78 7.41 -0.14 14.87
CA LEU A 78 8.66 0.44 14.37
C LEU A 78 9.14 1.55 15.31
N LYS A 79 10.31 1.34 15.91
CA LYS A 79 10.99 2.26 16.83
C LYS A 79 12.13 3.02 16.13
N GLY A 80 12.59 4.11 16.74
CA GLY A 80 13.70 4.91 16.20
C GLY A 80 13.46 5.36 14.76
N GLU A 81 14.46 5.16 13.90
CA GLU A 81 14.44 5.49 12.46
C GLU A 81 13.97 4.32 11.56
N SER A 82 13.56 3.17 12.10
CA SER A 82 13.16 2.01 11.28
C SER A 82 11.92 2.24 10.40
N TRP A 83 11.13 3.29 10.70
CA TRP A 83 9.99 3.72 9.87
C TRP A 83 10.43 4.55 8.66
N ASN A 84 11.62 5.15 8.72
CA ASN A 84 12.10 6.14 7.77
C ASN A 84 12.79 5.42 6.61
N LEU A 85 11.99 4.79 5.75
CA LEU A 85 12.51 4.03 4.62
C LEU A 85 13.26 4.99 3.68
N PHE A 86 14.58 4.89 3.52
CA PHE A 86 15.37 5.87 2.74
C PHE A 86 15.78 5.40 1.32
N SER A 87 15.50 4.16 0.90
CA SER A 87 15.92 3.62 -0.41
C SER A 87 14.76 3.43 -1.41
N HIS A 88 15.10 3.08 -2.65
CA HIS A 88 14.14 2.60 -3.65
C HIS A 88 13.59 1.23 -3.19
N GLY A 89 12.28 1.16 -2.95
CA GLY A 89 11.58 -0.06 -2.57
C GLY A 89 11.29 -0.23 -1.07
N ILE A 90 10.49 -1.26 -0.79
CA ILE A 90 10.13 -1.72 0.55
C ILE A 90 11.02 -2.90 0.87
N LYS A 91 11.74 -2.84 1.98
CA LYS A 91 12.42 -4.02 2.54
C LYS A 91 11.50 -4.65 3.55
N ALA A 92 11.19 -5.93 3.35
CA ALA A 92 10.59 -6.76 4.37
C ALA A 92 11.72 -7.46 5.16
N SER A 93 11.51 -7.61 6.45
CA SER A 93 12.32 -8.44 7.34
C SER A 93 11.37 -9.36 8.09
N GLY A 94 11.88 -10.44 8.69
CA GLY A 94 11.02 -11.42 9.35
C GLY A 94 10.34 -12.39 8.37
N PHE A 95 10.94 -12.66 7.21
CA PHE A 95 10.48 -13.72 6.29
C PHE A 95 10.54 -15.12 6.93
N ASP A 96 11.32 -15.25 8.00
CA ASP A 96 11.42 -16.41 8.89
C ASP A 96 10.24 -16.53 9.87
N LYS A 97 9.40 -15.50 9.98
CA LYS A 97 8.24 -15.47 10.88
C LYS A 97 6.98 -15.83 10.12
N ASP A 98 5.99 -16.37 10.83
CA ASP A 98 4.68 -16.61 10.26
C ASP A 98 4.08 -15.30 9.73
N PHE A 99 3.72 -15.29 8.44
CA PHE A 99 2.96 -14.20 7.87
C PHE A 99 1.61 -14.13 8.57
N ALA A 100 1.21 -12.93 9.00
CA ALA A 100 -0.16 -12.72 9.47
C ALA A 100 -1.12 -12.89 8.28
N ASP A 101 -1.81 -14.03 8.17
CA ASP A 101 -2.92 -14.34 7.25
C ASP A 101 -3.03 -13.46 5.99
N ILE A 102 -2.01 -13.47 5.12
CA ILE A 102 -2.03 -12.77 3.83
C ILE A 102 -2.39 -13.80 2.74
N GLU A 103 -3.60 -13.71 2.20
CA GLU A 103 -4.00 -14.44 0.99
C GLU A 103 -3.73 -13.58 -0.25
N LEU A 104 -2.69 -13.91 -1.03
CA LEU A 104 -2.42 -13.28 -2.32
C LEU A 104 -3.19 -14.02 -3.43
N ARG A 105 -4.31 -13.44 -3.89
CA ARG A 105 -5.01 -13.93 -5.10
C ARG A 105 -4.49 -13.22 -6.34
N THR A 106 -3.67 -13.91 -7.13
CA THR A 106 -3.14 -13.42 -8.41
C THR A 106 -3.90 -13.96 -9.63
N THR A 107 -4.97 -14.73 -9.42
CA THR A 107 -5.77 -15.31 -10.49
C THR A 107 -6.51 -14.21 -11.27
N PRO A 108 -6.34 -14.14 -12.61
CA PRO A 108 -7.14 -13.25 -13.45
C PRO A 108 -8.63 -13.57 -13.29
N ARG A 109 -9.49 -12.54 -13.28
CA ARG A 109 -10.95 -12.71 -13.12
C ARG A 109 -11.55 -13.66 -14.17
N GLU A 110 -10.93 -13.72 -15.34
CA GLU A 110 -11.32 -14.60 -16.46
C GLU A 110 -11.06 -16.09 -16.16
N ALA A 111 -10.05 -16.42 -15.35
CA ALA A 111 -9.73 -17.80 -14.98
C ALA A 111 -10.71 -18.41 -13.96
N LEU A 112 -11.45 -17.56 -13.22
CA LEU A 112 -12.46 -18.01 -12.24
C LEU A 112 -13.78 -18.45 -12.90
N ALA A 113 -14.05 -17.99 -14.13
CA ALA A 113 -15.24 -18.41 -14.88
C ALA A 113 -15.06 -19.80 -15.53
N ALA A 114 -13.82 -20.23 -15.76
CA ALA A 114 -13.50 -21.51 -16.41
C ALA A 114 -13.43 -22.70 -15.43
N SER A 115 -13.42 -22.48 -14.12
CA SER A 115 -13.31 -23.56 -13.11
C SER A 115 -14.67 -24.06 -12.58
N TYR A 116 -15.78 -23.59 -13.13
CA TYR A 116 -17.14 -24.03 -12.80
C TYR A 116 -17.92 -24.58 -14.02
N GLY A 117 -17.20 -24.95 -15.09
CA GLY A 117 -17.74 -25.63 -16.27
C GLY A 117 -17.52 -27.13 -16.24
#